data_AF-A0A955WCS9-F1
#
_entry.id   AF-A0A955WCS9-F1
#
_cell.length_a   1.000
_cell.length_b   1.000
_cell.length_c   1.000
_cell.angle_alpha   90.00
_cell.angle_beta   90.00
_cell.angle_gamma   90.00
#
_symmetry.space_group_name_H-M   'P 1'
#
loop_
_entity.id
_entity.type
_entity.pdbx_description
1 polymer ?
#
loop_
_entity_poly.entity_id
_entity_poly.type
_entity_poly.pdbx_seq_one_letter_code
_entity_poly.pdbx_strand_id
1 'polypeptide(L)'
;MTSILHTRMFRKLSFATLLVALAVPAGLSAQPANPDAGVAQPGQRGHHGERGPRAQGERGHHGGRHGHGGRGHDDILRQLNLTDAQRAQIRTIREETRAQAEQLRESGDRETMHALHRAARMRVEAVLTPAQRQQAEALRAQARSEHIARRVAHMRERLGLTDAQAAGVTRVLEQAAPRHQAVREAQTAEARRAARDAMHQQVQAELGRILTPAQLQQLEA
;
A
#
# COMPACT_ATOMS: atom_id res chain seq x y z
N MET A 1 32.32 17.01 47.70
CA MET A 1 31.04 16.56 47.10
C MET A 1 31.33 16.09 45.68
N THR A 2 32.24 15.14 45.44
CA THR A 2 32.11 13.66 45.53
C THR A 2 31.01 13.02 44.66
N SER A 3 31.49 12.40 43.57
CA SER A 3 31.03 11.17 42.90
C SER A 3 29.98 11.21 41.77
N ILE A 4 30.53 10.97 40.57
CA ILE A 4 29.98 10.35 39.37
C ILE A 4 29.86 8.83 39.61
N LEU A 5 28.82 8.16 39.08
CA LEU A 5 28.87 6.96 38.20
C LEU A 5 27.57 6.10 38.25
N HIS A 6 27.02 5.91 37.05
CA HIS A 6 26.46 4.68 36.45
C HIS A 6 25.69 3.68 37.31
N THR A 7 24.47 3.35 36.90
CA THR A 7 24.01 1.95 36.85
C THR A 7 23.00 1.75 35.71
N ARG A 8 23.43 0.97 34.71
CA ARG A 8 22.57 0.31 33.72
C ARG A 8 21.86 -0.85 34.41
N MET A 9 20.54 -0.97 34.29
CA MET A 9 19.84 -2.21 34.62
C MET A 9 19.05 -2.72 33.40
N PHE A 10 19.72 -3.55 32.61
CA PHE A 10 19.09 -4.55 31.77
C PHE A 10 18.43 -5.60 32.67
N ARG A 11 17.10 -5.71 32.65
CA ARG A 11 16.41 -6.88 33.21
C ARG A 11 15.86 -7.72 32.07
N LYS A 12 16.64 -8.74 31.72
CA LYS A 12 16.21 -9.88 30.89
C LYS A 12 15.13 -10.63 31.67
N LEU A 13 13.95 -10.81 31.10
CA LEU A 13 12.99 -11.82 31.58
C LEU A 13 12.80 -12.88 30.48
N SER A 14 13.44 -14.01 30.75
CA SER A 14 12.93 -15.38 30.68
C SER A 14 12.08 -15.77 29.47
N PHE A 15 12.72 -16.52 28.57
CA PHE A 15 12.09 -17.46 27.65
C PHE A 15 11.44 -18.59 28.47
N ALA A 16 10.11 -18.71 28.38
CA ALA A 16 9.38 -19.89 28.83
C ALA A 16 8.92 -20.68 27.59
N THR A 17 9.55 -21.83 27.44
CA THR A 17 9.25 -22.90 26.50
C THR A 17 7.81 -23.40 26.66
N LEU A 18 7.05 -23.51 25.58
CA LEU A 18 5.83 -24.33 25.57
C LEU A 18 5.84 -25.28 24.36
N LEU A 19 5.72 -26.56 24.70
CA LEU A 19 5.67 -27.75 23.86
C LEU A 19 4.56 -27.69 22.81
N VAL A 20 4.92 -27.91 21.53
CA VAL A 20 3.97 -28.26 20.48
C VAL A 20 3.84 -29.78 20.47
N ALA A 21 2.70 -30.29 20.97
CA ALA A 21 2.32 -31.68 20.83
C ALA A 21 1.69 -31.91 19.44
N LEU A 22 2.28 -32.84 18.70
CA LEU A 22 1.82 -33.33 17.40
C LEU A 22 0.70 -34.34 17.64
N ALA A 23 -0.51 -34.09 17.12
CA ALA A 23 -1.58 -35.07 17.06
C ALA A 23 -2.25 -35.01 15.68
N VAL A 24 -1.91 -35.97 14.84
CA VAL A 24 -2.62 -36.30 13.60
C VAL A 24 -3.68 -37.34 13.94
N PRO A 25 -4.93 -37.14 13.53
CA PRO A 25 -5.78 -38.26 13.18
C PRO A 25 -6.13 -38.21 11.69
N ALA A 26 -5.76 -39.29 11.01
CA ALA A 26 -6.30 -39.70 9.72
C ALA A 26 -7.64 -40.44 9.92
N GLY A 27 -8.51 -40.35 8.91
CA GLY A 27 -9.78 -41.07 8.81
C GLY A 27 -10.98 -40.11 8.87
N LEU A 28 -12.06 -40.28 8.12
CA LEU A 28 -12.46 -41.32 7.18
C LEU A 28 -13.66 -40.73 6.39
N SER A 29 -13.79 -41.18 5.15
CA SER A 29 -14.87 -40.93 4.18
C SER A 29 -16.32 -40.97 4.73
N ALA A 30 -17.19 -40.11 4.22
CA ALA A 30 -18.53 -40.50 3.76
C ALA A 30 -19.19 -39.37 2.95
N GLN A 31 -19.49 -39.67 1.69
CA GLN A 31 -20.39 -38.93 0.81
C GLN A 31 -21.79 -39.56 0.94
N PRO A 32 -22.88 -38.78 0.78
CA PRO A 32 -23.96 -39.32 -0.02
C PRO A 32 -24.55 -38.34 -1.04
N ALA A 33 -25.28 -38.97 -1.96
CA ALA A 33 -25.73 -38.55 -3.28
C ALA A 33 -26.75 -37.41 -3.34
N ASN A 34 -26.76 -36.76 -4.50
CA ASN A 34 -27.86 -35.97 -5.08
C ASN A 34 -29.09 -36.85 -5.37
N PRO A 35 -30.27 -36.21 -5.51
CA PRO A 35 -30.93 -36.18 -6.83
C PRO A 35 -31.43 -34.76 -7.15
N ASP A 36 -30.99 -34.15 -8.26
CA ASP A 36 -31.60 -34.19 -9.61
C ASP A 36 -32.97 -33.52 -9.71
N ALA A 37 -33.04 -32.47 -10.52
CA ALA A 37 -34.17 -32.04 -11.36
C ALA A 37 -34.04 -30.55 -11.72
N GLY A 38 -33.81 -30.23 -13.00
CA GLY A 38 -33.94 -28.86 -13.49
C GLY A 38 -33.27 -28.56 -14.82
N VAL A 39 -33.53 -29.35 -15.86
CA VAL A 39 -33.22 -29.00 -17.24
C VAL A 39 -34.18 -27.90 -17.71
N ALA A 40 -33.65 -26.73 -18.08
CA ALA A 40 -34.35 -25.77 -18.92
C ALA A 40 -33.36 -25.12 -19.91
N GLN A 41 -33.76 -25.17 -21.17
CA GLN A 41 -32.99 -24.93 -22.40
C GLN A 41 -32.83 -23.42 -22.72
N PRO A 42 -31.79 -22.99 -23.47
CA PRO A 42 -31.56 -21.59 -23.78
C PRO A 42 -32.39 -21.14 -24.99
N GLY A 43 -33.09 -20.01 -24.85
CA GLY A 43 -33.91 -19.44 -25.92
C GLY A 43 -33.99 -17.92 -25.87
N GLN A 44 -33.43 -17.32 -26.92
CA GLN A 44 -33.90 -16.12 -27.63
C GLN A 44 -33.59 -14.70 -27.09
N ARG A 45 -32.92 -13.97 -28.00
CA ARG A 45 -32.84 -12.52 -28.17
C ARG A 45 -34.20 -11.83 -28.00
N GLY A 46 -34.21 -10.75 -27.23
CA GLY A 46 -35.21 -9.68 -27.27
C GLY A 46 -34.50 -8.32 -27.29
N HIS A 47 -34.79 -7.53 -28.32
CA HIS A 47 -34.32 -6.18 -28.57
C HIS A 47 -35.31 -5.16 -27.95
N HIS A 48 -34.79 -4.00 -27.55
CA HIS A 48 -35.49 -2.71 -27.36
C HIS A 48 -36.48 -2.55 -26.18
N GLY A 49 -35.99 -1.89 -25.12
CA GLY A 49 -36.80 -1.08 -24.20
C GLY A 49 -36.35 0.38 -24.31
N GLU A 50 -37.30 1.26 -24.54
CA GLU A 50 -37.17 2.68 -24.88
C GLU A 50 -36.40 3.50 -23.84
N ARG A 51 -35.40 4.25 -24.31
CA ARG A 51 -34.68 5.26 -23.52
C ARG A 51 -35.27 6.63 -23.86
N GLY A 52 -36.25 7.07 -23.08
CA GLY A 52 -36.81 8.42 -23.18
C GLY A 52 -35.74 9.51 -22.96
N PRO A 53 -35.88 10.70 -23.56
CA PRO A 53 -34.86 11.74 -23.50
C PRO A 53 -34.84 12.37 -22.11
N ARG A 54 -33.84 12.03 -21.28
CA ARG A 54 -33.56 12.80 -20.07
C ARG A 54 -32.73 14.02 -20.43
N ALA A 55 -33.32 15.16 -20.11
CA ALA A 55 -32.83 16.51 -20.31
C ALA A 55 -31.40 16.70 -19.79
N GLN A 56 -30.70 17.56 -20.54
CA GLN A 56 -29.39 18.10 -20.25
C GLN A 56 -29.37 18.75 -18.87
N GLY A 57 -28.54 18.20 -17.99
CA GLY A 57 -28.10 18.80 -16.75
C GLY A 57 -26.63 18.45 -16.60
N GLU A 58 -25.77 19.27 -17.21
CA GLU A 58 -24.31 19.16 -17.14
C GLU A 58 -23.85 19.39 -15.70
N ARG A 59 -23.87 18.33 -14.90
CA ARG A 59 -23.01 18.21 -13.72
C ARG A 59 -21.97 17.16 -14.05
N GLY A 60 -20.75 17.66 -14.24
CA GLY A 60 -19.57 16.89 -14.62
C GLY A 60 -19.52 15.54 -13.93
N HIS A 61 -19.74 14.48 -14.71
CA HIS A 61 -19.41 13.14 -14.30
C HIS A 61 -17.89 13.06 -14.24
N HIS A 62 -17.32 13.31 -13.06
CA HIS A 62 -15.94 12.95 -12.76
C HIS A 62 -15.84 11.42 -12.79
N GLY A 63 -15.69 10.88 -14.00
CA GLY A 63 -15.48 9.48 -14.28
C GLY A 63 -14.35 8.95 -13.41
N GLY A 64 -14.67 7.90 -12.65
CA GLY A 64 -13.76 7.23 -11.73
C GLY A 64 -12.44 6.87 -12.41
N ARG A 65 -11.39 7.64 -12.08
CA ARG A 65 -10.02 7.17 -12.20
C ARG A 65 -9.80 6.18 -11.06
N HIS A 66 -10.24 4.95 -11.29
CA HIS A 66 -9.98 3.81 -10.43
C HIS A 66 -8.49 3.81 -10.08
N GLY A 67 -8.21 4.08 -8.80
CA GLY A 67 -6.85 4.12 -8.30
C GLY A 67 -6.20 2.76 -8.47
N HIS A 68 -5.34 2.62 -9.48
CA HIS A 68 -4.35 1.55 -9.56
C HIS A 68 -3.26 1.67 -8.47
N GLY A 69 -3.60 2.18 -7.29
CA GLY A 69 -2.68 2.45 -6.19
C GLY A 69 -2.48 1.27 -5.22
N GLY A 70 -3.12 0.12 -5.46
CA GLY A 70 -3.09 -1.01 -4.53
C GLY A 70 -2.02 -2.09 -4.80
N ARG A 71 -1.43 -2.14 -6.00
CA ARG A 71 -0.65 -3.33 -6.40
C ARG A 71 0.70 -3.47 -5.71
N GLY A 72 1.33 -2.36 -5.30
CA GLY A 72 2.71 -2.39 -4.80
C GLY A 72 2.93 -3.32 -3.60
N HIS A 73 2.05 -3.29 -2.59
CA HIS A 73 2.24 -4.14 -1.40
C HIS A 73 1.94 -5.62 -1.68
N ASP A 74 0.91 -5.89 -2.49
CA ASP A 74 0.51 -7.24 -2.84
C ASP A 74 1.53 -7.92 -3.76
N ASP A 75 2.16 -7.15 -4.65
CA ASP A 75 3.24 -7.62 -5.53
C ASP A 75 4.47 -8.07 -4.73
N ILE A 76 4.81 -7.34 -3.66
CA ILE A 76 5.93 -7.70 -2.79
C ILE A 76 5.62 -8.99 -2.04
N LEU A 77 4.44 -9.12 -1.44
CA LEU A 77 4.07 -10.32 -0.70
C LEU A 77 4.04 -11.57 -1.59
N ARG A 78 3.67 -11.43 -2.88
CA ARG A 78 3.73 -12.52 -3.86
C ARG A 78 5.16 -12.98 -4.19
N GLN A 79 6.14 -12.09 -4.05
CA GLN A 79 7.55 -12.38 -4.25
C GLN A 79 8.23 -12.94 -3.00
N LEU A 80 7.53 -12.97 -1.87
CA LEU A 80 8.01 -13.65 -0.67
C LEU A 80 7.62 -15.14 -0.75
N ASN A 81 8.57 -15.99 -0.36
CA ASN A 81 8.32 -17.42 -0.17
C ASN A 81 7.51 -17.64 1.11
N LEU A 82 6.23 -17.28 1.09
CA LEU A 82 5.31 -17.45 2.21
C LEU A 82 4.96 -18.93 2.40
N THR A 83 4.70 -19.36 3.63
CA THR A 83 4.11 -20.67 3.91
C THR A 83 2.59 -20.66 3.68
N ASP A 84 1.96 -21.83 3.58
CA ASP A 84 0.49 -21.91 3.50
C ASP A 84 -0.21 -21.28 4.70
N ALA A 85 0.34 -21.51 5.90
CA ALA A 85 -0.18 -20.90 7.12
C ALA A 85 -0.09 -19.37 7.09
N GLN A 86 1.04 -18.80 6.63
CA GLN A 86 1.19 -17.35 6.48
C GLN A 86 0.23 -16.79 5.43
N ARG A 87 0.07 -17.47 4.28
CA ARG A 87 -0.90 -17.08 3.24
C ARG A 87 -2.32 -17.05 3.78
N ALA A 88 -2.72 -18.06 4.56
CA ALA A 88 -4.04 -18.14 5.16
C ALA A 88 -4.27 -16.98 6.14
N GLN A 89 -3.32 -16.71 7.05
CA GLN A 89 -3.41 -15.60 8.00
C GLN A 89 -3.52 -14.24 7.30
N ILE A 90 -2.71 -14.00 6.27
CA ILE A 90 -2.76 -12.74 5.50
C ILE A 90 -4.10 -12.58 4.78
N ARG A 91 -4.66 -13.67 4.24
CA ARG A 91 -5.98 -13.67 3.61
C ARG A 91 -7.06 -13.26 4.62
N THR A 92 -7.09 -13.88 5.80
CA THR A 92 -8.03 -13.51 6.87
C THR A 92 -7.91 -12.04 7.25
N ILE A 93 -6.69 -11.52 7.46
CA ILE A 93 -6.47 -10.11 7.77
C ILE A 93 -7.05 -9.19 6.67
N ARG A 94 -6.85 -9.55 5.39
CA ARG A 94 -7.37 -8.77 4.25
C ARG A 94 -8.89 -8.81 4.17
N GLU A 95 -9.50 -9.96 4.40
CA GLU A 95 -10.96 -10.14 4.38
C GLU A 95 -11.63 -9.33 5.49
N GLU A 96 -11.11 -9.42 6.72
CA GLU A 96 -11.58 -8.61 7.85
C GLU A 96 -11.43 -7.11 7.57
N THR A 97 -10.27 -6.70 7.07
CA THR A 97 -9.99 -5.30 6.74
C THR A 97 -10.93 -4.81 5.65
N ARG A 98 -11.25 -5.64 4.66
CA ARG A 98 -12.20 -5.30 3.59
C ARG A 98 -13.61 -5.14 4.14
N ALA A 99 -14.07 -6.04 4.99
CA ALA A 99 -15.40 -5.96 5.61
C ALA A 99 -15.53 -4.68 6.48
N GLN A 100 -14.52 -4.38 7.30
CA GLN A 100 -14.50 -3.14 8.10
C GLN A 100 -14.44 -1.89 7.20
N ALA A 101 -13.67 -1.94 6.11
CA ALA A 101 -13.60 -0.84 5.16
C ALA A 101 -14.93 -0.63 4.42
N GLU A 102 -15.67 -1.71 4.14
CA GLU A 102 -17.01 -1.64 3.54
C GLU A 102 -18.00 -0.92 4.45
N GLN A 103 -17.98 -1.22 5.75
CA GLN A 103 -18.81 -0.53 6.75
C GLN A 103 -18.45 0.96 6.88
N LEU A 104 -17.15 1.30 6.80
CA LEU A 104 -16.67 2.69 6.90
C LEU A 104 -16.88 3.51 5.61
N ARG A 105 -17.22 2.88 4.47
CA ARG A 105 -17.44 3.63 3.22
C ARG A 105 -18.60 4.60 3.32
N GLU A 106 -19.65 4.23 4.04
CA GLU A 106 -20.86 5.03 4.19
C GLU A 106 -20.61 6.30 5.03
N SER A 107 -19.72 6.24 6.02
CA SER A 107 -19.38 7.40 6.85
C SER A 107 -18.49 8.42 6.13
N GLY A 108 -17.78 7.99 5.08
CA GLY A 108 -16.80 8.83 4.37
C GLY A 108 -15.60 9.25 5.23
N ASP A 109 -15.45 8.69 6.42
CA ASP A 109 -14.40 9.05 7.36
C ASP A 109 -13.05 8.49 6.91
N ARG A 110 -12.25 9.38 6.33
CA ARG A 110 -10.94 9.05 5.78
C ARG A 110 -9.93 8.72 6.88
N GLU A 111 -10.06 9.29 8.08
CA GLU A 111 -9.10 9.06 9.15
C GLU A 111 -9.22 7.66 9.73
N THR A 112 -10.44 7.21 10.00
CA THR A 112 -10.69 5.83 10.43
C THR A 112 -10.30 4.83 9.35
N MET A 113 -10.62 5.11 8.08
CA MET A 113 -10.15 4.27 6.95
C MET A 113 -8.62 4.16 6.89
N HIS A 114 -7.90 5.26 7.07
CA HIS A 114 -6.43 5.24 7.11
C HIS A 114 -5.90 4.45 8.32
N ALA A 115 -6.50 4.64 9.50
CA ALA A 115 -6.11 3.91 10.70
C ALA A 115 -6.33 2.40 10.53
N LEU A 116 -7.45 2.00 9.94
CA LEU A 116 -7.76 0.61 9.59
C LEU A 116 -6.69 -0.01 8.69
N HIS A 117 -6.35 0.65 7.58
CA HIS A 117 -5.32 0.14 6.66
C HIS A 117 -3.93 0.07 7.31
N ARG A 118 -3.58 1.03 8.17
CA ARG A 118 -2.32 1.00 8.93
C ARG A 118 -2.29 -0.20 9.88
N ALA A 119 -3.37 -0.44 10.63
CA ALA A 119 -3.48 -1.58 11.53
C ALA A 119 -3.38 -2.91 10.78
N ALA A 120 -4.09 -3.04 9.65
CA ALA A 120 -4.00 -4.21 8.78
C ALA A 120 -2.56 -4.48 8.30
N ARG A 121 -1.84 -3.44 7.88
CA ARG A 121 -0.44 -3.57 7.44
C ARG A 121 0.46 -4.07 8.58
N MET A 122 0.32 -3.54 9.79
CA MET A 122 1.10 -4.01 10.94
C MET A 122 0.83 -5.48 11.26
N ARG A 123 -0.44 -5.90 11.18
CA ARG A 123 -0.83 -7.32 11.36
C ARG A 123 -0.19 -8.22 10.31
N VAL A 124 -0.19 -7.81 9.03
CA VAL A 124 0.49 -8.55 7.96
C VAL A 124 2.00 -8.62 8.18
N GLU A 125 2.64 -7.52 8.58
CA GLU A 125 4.09 -7.49 8.86
C GLU A 125 4.48 -8.40 10.03
N ALA A 126 3.59 -8.58 11.02
CA ALA A 126 3.79 -9.49 12.15
C ALA A 126 3.75 -10.98 11.77
N VAL A 127 3.07 -11.34 10.68
CA VAL A 127 3.01 -12.72 10.16
C VAL A 127 4.34 -13.15 9.51
N LEU A 128 5.14 -12.18 9.04
CA LEU A 128 6.39 -12.44 8.34
C LEU A 128 7.52 -12.79 9.32
N THR A 129 8.43 -13.66 8.88
CA THR A 129 9.69 -13.92 9.59
C THR A 129 10.66 -12.72 9.48
N PRO A 130 11.68 -12.60 10.35
CA PRO A 130 12.70 -11.56 10.22
C PRO A 130 13.35 -11.51 8.83
N ALA A 131 13.71 -12.67 8.27
CA ALA A 131 14.32 -12.76 6.94
C ALA A 131 13.36 -12.28 5.83
N GLN A 132 12.09 -12.68 5.88
CA GLN A 132 11.07 -12.22 4.92
C GLN A 132 10.81 -10.71 5.04
N ARG A 133 10.88 -10.13 6.24
CA ARG A 133 10.76 -8.67 6.42
C ARG A 133 11.92 -7.93 5.75
N GLN A 134 13.15 -8.42 5.90
CA GLN A 134 14.33 -7.87 5.24
C GLN A 134 14.22 -7.99 3.71
N GLN A 135 13.79 -9.14 3.20
CA GLN A 135 13.54 -9.32 1.76
C GLN A 135 12.45 -8.36 1.26
N ALA A 136 11.36 -8.20 2.00
CA ALA A 136 10.30 -7.27 1.65
C ALA A 136 10.79 -5.82 1.62
N GLU A 137 11.68 -5.43 2.54
CA GLU A 137 12.31 -4.10 2.53
C GLU A 137 13.20 -3.89 1.30
N ALA A 138 14.01 -4.89 0.93
CA ALA A 138 14.83 -4.84 -0.28
C ALA A 138 13.97 -4.71 -1.55
N LEU A 139 12.92 -5.51 -1.68
CA LEU A 139 11.97 -5.42 -2.80
C LEU A 139 11.28 -4.05 -2.86
N ARG A 140 10.92 -3.48 -1.70
CA ARG A 140 10.40 -2.11 -1.63
C ARG A 140 11.43 -1.08 -2.08
N ALA A 141 12.70 -1.26 -1.73
CA ALA A 141 13.77 -0.35 -2.14
C ALA A 141 13.97 -0.40 -3.66
N GLN A 142 14.04 -1.60 -4.24
CA GLN A 142 14.11 -1.78 -5.68
C GLN A 142 12.93 -1.15 -6.41
N ALA A 143 11.69 -1.46 -5.99
CA ALA A 143 10.49 -0.91 -6.62
C ALA A 143 10.44 0.63 -6.53
N ARG A 144 10.98 1.21 -5.45
CA ARG A 144 11.13 2.68 -5.33
C ARG A 144 12.13 3.21 -6.34
N SER A 145 13.33 2.63 -6.44
CA SER A 145 14.36 3.06 -7.39
C SER A 145 13.86 2.97 -8.83
N GLU A 146 13.18 1.89 -9.20
CA GLU A 146 12.58 1.75 -10.54
C GLU A 146 11.49 2.80 -10.79
N HIS A 147 10.66 3.11 -9.79
CA HIS A 147 9.66 4.17 -9.91
C HIS A 147 10.29 5.55 -10.09
N ILE A 148 11.36 5.84 -9.35
CA ILE A 148 12.14 7.08 -9.49
C ILE A 148 12.74 7.15 -10.90
N ALA A 149 13.38 6.08 -11.37
CA ALA A 149 13.98 6.03 -12.71
C ALA A 149 12.94 6.33 -13.80
N ARG A 150 11.76 5.68 -13.75
CA ARG A 150 10.66 5.96 -14.69
C ARG A 150 10.18 7.40 -14.61
N ARG A 151 10.05 7.95 -13.40
CA ARG A 151 9.63 9.34 -13.20
C ARG A 151 10.65 10.33 -13.76
N VAL A 152 11.94 10.09 -13.54
CA VAL A 152 13.02 10.93 -14.06
C VAL A 152 13.10 10.86 -15.59
N ALA A 153 12.95 9.66 -16.17
CA ALA A 153 12.88 9.51 -17.63
C ALA A 153 11.73 10.34 -18.23
N HIS A 154 10.54 10.28 -17.62
CA HIS A 154 9.40 11.09 -18.03
C HIS A 154 9.65 12.60 -17.88
N MET A 155 10.29 13.02 -16.78
CA MET A 155 10.66 14.43 -16.58
C MET A 155 11.70 14.89 -17.60
N ARG A 156 12.65 14.02 -17.95
CA ARG A 156 13.67 14.31 -18.97
C ARG A 156 13.03 14.58 -20.33
N GLU A 157 12.10 13.73 -20.75
CA GLU A 157 11.37 13.89 -22.00
C GLU A 157 10.50 15.16 -22.00
N ARG A 158 9.71 15.37 -20.94
CA ARG A 158 8.79 16.52 -20.88
C ARG A 158 9.50 17.86 -20.74
N LEU A 159 10.52 17.94 -19.88
CA LEU A 159 11.15 19.21 -19.48
C LEU A 159 12.48 19.48 -20.21
N GLY A 160 12.92 18.55 -21.08
CA GLY A 160 14.21 18.66 -21.76
C GLY A 160 15.40 18.69 -20.80
N LEU A 161 15.41 17.82 -19.79
CA LEU A 161 16.48 17.82 -18.77
C LEU A 161 17.82 17.38 -19.36
N THR A 162 18.89 18.09 -19.02
CA THR A 162 20.27 17.61 -19.29
C THR A 162 20.60 16.38 -18.43
N ASP A 163 21.68 15.66 -18.75
CA ASP A 163 22.15 14.52 -17.96
C ASP A 163 22.46 14.92 -16.51
N ALA A 164 23.13 16.06 -16.33
CA ALA A 164 23.44 16.60 -15.02
C ALA A 164 22.18 16.94 -14.22
N GLN A 165 21.17 17.55 -14.87
CA GLN A 165 19.89 17.84 -14.24
C GLN A 165 19.16 16.54 -13.85
N ALA A 166 19.08 15.56 -14.75
CA ALA A 166 18.43 14.28 -14.48
C ALA A 166 19.09 13.52 -13.31
N ALA A 167 20.43 13.55 -13.23
CA ALA A 167 21.17 12.99 -12.10
C ALA A 167 20.86 13.73 -10.78
N GLY A 168 20.76 15.06 -10.83
CA GLY A 168 20.34 15.88 -9.69
C GLY A 168 18.93 15.55 -9.22
N VAL A 169 17.96 15.49 -10.13
CA VAL A 169 16.56 15.12 -9.82
C VAL A 169 16.48 13.73 -9.21
N THR A 170 17.21 12.76 -9.76
CA THR A 170 17.27 11.38 -9.23
C THR A 170 17.67 11.39 -7.76
N ARG A 171 18.77 12.10 -7.43
CA ARG A 171 19.27 12.22 -6.05
C ARG A 171 18.24 12.83 -5.11
N VAL A 172 17.57 13.91 -5.52
CA VAL A 172 16.51 14.56 -4.72
C VAL A 172 15.37 13.58 -4.41
N LEU A 173 14.92 12.82 -5.42
CA LEU A 173 13.83 11.87 -5.25
C LEU A 173 14.21 10.66 -4.39
N GLU A 174 15.45 10.18 -4.48
CA GLU A 174 15.97 9.11 -3.62
C GLU A 174 16.09 9.58 -2.16
N GLN A 175 16.58 10.80 -1.94
CA GLN A 175 16.68 11.40 -0.60
C GLN A 175 15.31 11.71 0.02
N ALA A 176 14.26 11.83 -0.79
CA ALA A 176 12.89 11.96 -0.31
C ALA A 176 12.28 10.64 0.22
N ALA A 177 12.88 9.47 -0.08
CA ALA A 177 12.37 8.17 0.36
C ALA A 177 12.18 8.02 1.89
N PRO A 178 13.16 8.37 2.76
CA PRO A 178 12.94 8.36 4.21
C PRO A 178 11.86 9.35 4.65
N ARG A 179 11.62 10.44 3.90
CA ARG A 179 10.59 11.44 4.23
C ARG A 179 9.18 10.89 4.07
N HIS A 180 8.97 9.96 3.14
CA HIS A 180 7.71 9.21 3.03
C HIS A 180 7.41 8.32 4.24
N GLN A 181 8.43 7.94 5.04
CA GLN A 181 8.20 7.19 6.26
C GLN A 181 7.46 8.01 7.30
N ALA A 182 7.83 9.29 7.48
CA ALA A 182 7.12 10.19 8.38
C ALA A 182 5.62 10.32 8.04
N VAL A 183 5.30 10.40 6.75
CA VAL A 183 3.90 10.42 6.28
C VAL A 183 3.18 9.10 6.58
N ARG A 184 3.87 7.95 6.48
CA ARG A 184 3.29 6.62 6.77
C ARG A 184 3.06 6.40 8.26
N GLU A 185 3.94 6.91 9.10
CA GLU A 185 3.92 6.71 10.55
C GLU A 185 3.03 7.72 11.28
N ALA A 186 2.75 8.86 10.65
CA ALA A 186 1.92 9.90 11.26
C ALA A 186 0.52 9.39 11.64
N GLN A 187 0.20 9.57 12.92
CA GLN A 187 -0.98 8.98 13.55
C GLN A 187 -2.27 9.76 13.23
N THR A 188 -2.16 11.09 13.12
CA THR A 188 -3.29 12.00 12.85
C THR A 188 -3.29 12.53 11.42
N ALA A 189 -4.46 12.95 10.92
CA ALA A 189 -4.60 13.57 9.61
C ALA A 189 -3.77 14.86 9.47
N GLU A 190 -3.73 15.67 10.53
CA GLU A 190 -2.95 16.89 10.60
C GLU A 190 -1.45 16.62 10.50
N ALA A 191 -0.91 15.69 11.31
CA ALA A 191 0.51 15.32 11.24
C ALA A 191 0.88 14.75 9.87
N ARG A 192 0.00 13.94 9.25
CA ARG A 192 0.19 13.45 7.88
C ARG A 192 0.19 14.57 6.85
N ARG A 193 -0.65 15.60 7.02
CA ARG A 193 -0.69 16.78 6.15
C ARG A 193 0.60 17.57 6.29
N ALA A 194 0.98 17.93 7.52
CA ALA A 194 2.22 18.65 7.80
C ALA A 194 3.46 17.92 7.26
N ALA A 195 3.55 16.60 7.45
CA ALA A 195 4.67 15.81 6.93
C ALA A 195 4.72 15.79 5.39
N ARG A 196 3.55 15.74 4.71
CA ARG A 196 3.48 15.85 3.25
C ARG A 196 3.89 17.24 2.77
N ASP A 197 3.36 18.28 3.40
CA ASP A 197 3.63 19.67 3.02
C ASP A 197 5.14 19.96 3.17
N ALA A 198 5.74 19.57 4.30
CA ALA A 198 7.18 19.70 4.53
C ALA A 198 8.01 18.95 3.48
N MET A 199 7.62 17.71 3.16
CA MET A 199 8.29 16.91 2.12
C MET A 199 8.17 17.59 0.74
N HIS A 200 6.99 18.08 0.37
CA HIS A 200 6.76 18.76 -0.90
C HIS A 200 7.58 20.05 -1.00
N GLN A 201 7.58 20.88 0.04
CA GLN A 201 8.36 22.12 0.08
C GLN A 201 9.86 21.86 -0.05
N GLN A 202 10.39 20.86 0.65
CA GLN A 202 11.81 20.50 0.55
C GLN A 202 12.17 19.99 -0.84
N VAL A 203 11.37 19.09 -1.41
CA VAL A 203 11.59 18.60 -2.77
C VAL A 203 11.54 19.75 -3.78
N GLN A 204 10.55 20.64 -3.69
CA GLN A 204 10.50 21.81 -4.57
C GLN A 204 11.73 22.71 -4.42
N ALA A 205 12.16 23.02 -3.19
CA ALA A 205 13.33 23.85 -2.94
C ALA A 205 14.62 23.22 -3.48
N GLU A 206 14.77 21.89 -3.40
CA GLU A 206 15.91 21.17 -3.98
C GLU A 206 15.85 21.15 -5.51
N LEU A 207 14.68 20.89 -6.10
CA LEU A 207 14.47 20.94 -7.54
C LEU A 207 14.72 22.34 -8.12
N GLY A 208 14.35 23.41 -7.39
CA GLY A 208 14.57 24.79 -7.81
C GLY A 208 16.05 25.19 -7.94
N ARG A 209 16.97 24.41 -7.37
CA ARG A 209 18.41 24.60 -7.54
C ARG A 209 18.98 23.89 -8.78
N ILE A 210 18.19 23.03 -9.41
CA ILE A 210 18.61 22.14 -10.50
C ILE A 210 17.90 22.53 -11.81
N LEU A 211 16.62 22.87 -11.72
CA LEU A 211 15.76 23.17 -12.86
C LEU A 211 15.73 24.66 -13.14
N THR A 212 15.53 25.03 -14.41
CA THR A 212 15.28 26.43 -14.78
C THR A 212 13.89 26.87 -14.34
N PRO A 213 13.61 28.19 -14.22
CA PRO A 213 12.27 28.68 -13.91
C PRO A 213 11.20 28.18 -14.87
N ALA A 214 11.51 28.12 -16.18
CA ALA A 214 10.60 27.59 -17.18
C ALA A 214 10.30 26.09 -16.99
N GLN A 215 11.33 25.29 -16.65
CA GLN A 215 11.16 23.86 -16.37
C GLN A 215 10.35 23.62 -15.09
N LEU A 216 10.49 24.45 -14.06
CA LEU A 216 9.67 24.38 -12.84
C LEU A 216 8.21 24.70 -13.13
N GLN A 217 7.94 25.77 -13.88
CA GLN A 217 6.58 26.15 -14.25
C GLN A 217 5.90 25.03 -15.05
N GLN A 218 6.62 24.37 -15.95
CA GLN A 218 6.11 23.25 -16.73
C GLN A 218 5.92 21.96 -15.90
N LEU A 219 6.63 21.81 -14.78
CA LEU A 219 6.42 20.70 -13.85
C LEU A 219 5.14 20.88 -13.01
N GLU A 220 4.75 22.13 -12.73
CA GLU A 220 3.56 22.48 -11.95
C GLU A 220 2.27 22.52 -12.80
N ALA A 221 2.41 22.69 -14.12
CA ALA A 221 1.32 22.67 -15.11
C ALA A 221 0.87 21.24 -15.50
#